data_AF-A0A059F1E1-F1
#
_entry.id   AF-A0A059F1E1-F1
#
_cell.length_a   1.000
_cell.length_b   1.000
_cell.length_c   1.000
_cell.angle_alpha   90.00
_cell.angle_beta   90.00
_cell.angle_gamma   90.00
#
_symmetry.space_group_name_H-M   'P 1'
#
loop_
_entity.id
_entity.type
_entity.pdbx_description
1 polymer ?
#
loop_
_entity_poly.entity_id
_entity_poly.type
_entity_poly.pdbx_seq_one_letter_code
_entity_poly.pdbx_strand_id
1 'polypeptide(L)'
;MFLIVIPDRKAETFSNIFTKHLKNGTLLKTDGYPSFPKAALISNLDHKIVNHSLGFVSSEGINTNLIECVSGHFKTLYRSKHGLDKKNLINFIAEFNWK
;
A
#
# COMPACT_ATOMS: atom_id res chain seq x y z
N MET A 1 -3.64 5.01 10.68
CA MET A 1 -3.09 4.65 9.36
C MET A 1 -1.65 4.18 9.56
N PHE A 2 -1.15 3.29 8.71
CA PHE A 2 0.24 2.80 8.73
C PHE A 2 0.91 3.09 7.38
N LEU A 3 1.97 3.88 7.41
CA LEU A 3 2.78 4.32 6.29
C LEU A 3 4.24 4.09 6.61
N ILE A 4 4.97 3.50 5.66
CA ILE A 4 6.41 3.27 5.77
C ILE A 4 7.08 3.61 4.45
N VAL A 5 8.31 4.10 4.55
CA VAL A 5 9.19 4.26 3.39
C VAL A 5 9.85 2.92 3.12
N ILE A 6 9.75 2.44 1.89
CA ILE A 6 10.35 1.18 1.46
C ILE A 6 11.51 1.46 0.49
N PRO A 7 12.59 0.67 0.52
CA PRO A 7 13.78 0.92 -0.30
C PRO A 7 13.54 0.64 -1.79
N ASP A 8 12.69 -0.34 -2.11
CA ASP A 8 12.30 -0.69 -3.46
C ASP A 8 10.91 -1.32 -3.49
N ARG A 9 10.40 -1.57 -4.71
CA ARG A 9 9.10 -2.19 -4.95
C ARG A 9 9.21 -3.68 -5.34
N LYS A 10 10.24 -4.37 -4.89
CA LYS A 10 10.41 -5.81 -5.18
C LYS A 10 9.46 -6.64 -4.35
N ALA A 11 9.12 -7.83 -4.85
CA ALA A 11 8.21 -8.74 -4.15
C ALA A 11 8.76 -9.16 -2.78
N GLU A 12 10.08 -9.34 -2.68
CA GLU A 12 10.77 -9.73 -1.44
C GLU A 12 10.67 -8.63 -0.36
N THR A 13 10.79 -7.36 -0.78
CA THR A 13 10.60 -6.21 0.11
C THR A 13 9.16 -6.16 0.64
N PHE A 14 8.17 -6.33 -0.26
CA PHE A 14 6.76 -6.37 0.14
C PHE A 14 6.43 -7.58 1.03
N SER A 15 6.94 -8.78 0.72
CA SER A 15 6.67 -9.98 1.52
C SER A 15 7.21 -9.84 2.94
N ASN A 16 8.40 -9.25 3.11
CA ASN A 16 8.97 -8.98 4.42
C ASN A 16 8.07 -8.04 5.25
N ILE A 17 7.48 -7.02 4.61
CA ILE A 17 6.54 -6.10 5.24
C ILE A 17 5.24 -6.82 5.60
N PHE A 18 4.68 -7.57 4.66
CA PHE A 18 3.43 -8.31 4.86
C PHE A 18 3.54 -9.31 6.00
N THR A 19 4.58 -10.15 6.00
CA THR A 19 4.82 -11.15 7.06
C THR A 19 5.05 -10.50 8.43
N LYS A 20 5.67 -9.32 8.47
CA LYS A 20 5.92 -8.60 9.73
C LYS A 20 4.66 -7.94 10.31
N HIS A 21 3.75 -7.46 9.45
CA HIS A 21 2.67 -6.57 9.87
C HIS A 21 1.26 -7.14 9.72
N LEU A 22 1.08 -8.19 8.92
CA LEU A 22 -0.21 -8.83 8.69
C LEU A 22 -0.25 -10.18 9.40
N LYS A 23 -1.41 -10.53 9.95
CA LYS A 23 -1.62 -11.85 10.58
C LYS A 23 -1.94 -12.90 9.52
N ASN A 24 -1.60 -14.15 9.78
CA ASN A 24 -2.03 -15.27 8.95
C ASN A 24 -3.56 -15.28 8.79
N GLY A 25 -4.04 -15.56 7.59
CA GLY A 25 -5.47 -15.50 7.25
C GLY A 25 -6.01 -14.11 6.98
N THR A 26 -5.17 -13.06 6.98
CA THR A 26 -5.58 -11.73 6.54
C THR A 26 -5.89 -11.73 5.05
N LEU A 27 -7.06 -11.18 4.68
CA LEU A 27 -7.41 -10.90 3.30
C LEU A 27 -6.68 -9.63 2.82
N LEU A 28 -5.74 -9.82 1.91
CA LEU A 28 -5.00 -8.75 1.25
C LEU A 28 -5.77 -8.27 0.01
N LYS A 29 -6.05 -6.98 -0.07
CA LYS A 29 -6.70 -6.34 -1.23
C LYS A 29 -5.74 -5.30 -1.82
N THR A 30 -5.38 -5.43 -3.09
CA THR A 30 -4.51 -4.47 -3.79
C THR A 30 -4.99 -4.17 -5.19
N ASP A 31 -4.37 -3.16 -5.81
CA ASP A 31 -4.41 -2.99 -7.26
C ASP A 31 -3.57 -4.09 -7.97
N GLY A 32 -3.50 -3.99 -9.29
CA GLY A 32 -2.76 -4.92 -10.16
C GLY A 32 -1.24 -4.72 -10.22
N TYR A 33 -0.59 -4.11 -9.23
CA TYR A 33 0.86 -3.90 -9.31
C TYR A 33 1.63 -5.24 -9.36
N PRO A 34 2.60 -5.44 -10.30
CA PRO A 34 3.16 -6.76 -10.63
C PRO A 34 3.84 -7.51 -9.47
N SER A 35 4.34 -6.80 -8.47
CA SER A 35 5.06 -7.44 -7.35
C SER A 35 4.15 -7.97 -6.25
N PHE A 36 2.91 -7.51 -6.16
CA PHE A 36 1.99 -7.94 -5.09
C PHE A 36 1.62 -9.43 -5.15
N PRO A 37 1.30 -10.03 -6.31
CA PRO A 37 0.95 -11.46 -6.35
C PRO A 37 2.05 -12.36 -5.82
N LYS A 38 3.31 -12.12 -6.23
CA LYS A 38 4.46 -12.89 -5.74
C LYS A 38 4.70 -12.64 -4.24
N ALA A 39 4.55 -11.40 -3.77
CA ALA A 39 4.72 -11.07 -2.36
C ALA A 39 3.67 -11.73 -1.47
N ALA A 40 2.40 -11.71 -1.88
CA ALA A 40 1.30 -12.34 -1.17
C ALA A 40 1.46 -13.85 -1.08
N LEU A 41 1.92 -14.48 -2.17
CA LEU A 41 2.25 -15.91 -2.20
C LEU A 41 3.35 -16.26 -1.19
N ILE A 42 4.46 -15.51 -1.18
CA ILE A 42 5.57 -15.72 -0.21
C ILE A 42 5.07 -15.56 1.23
N SER A 43 4.17 -14.62 1.48
CA SER A 43 3.61 -14.35 2.81
C SER A 43 2.41 -15.22 3.19
N ASN A 44 2.01 -16.18 2.33
CA ASN A 44 0.86 -17.07 2.55
C ASN A 44 -0.44 -16.30 2.90
N LEU A 45 -0.74 -15.26 2.12
CA LEU A 45 -1.93 -14.42 2.28
C LEU A 45 -2.99 -14.74 1.21
N ASP A 46 -4.26 -14.65 1.59
CA ASP A 46 -5.36 -14.63 0.63
C ASP A 46 -5.36 -13.28 -0.08
N HIS A 47 -5.16 -13.27 -1.39
CA HIS A 47 -4.93 -12.05 -2.16
C HIS A 47 -6.01 -11.84 -3.22
N LYS A 48 -6.70 -10.70 -3.11
CA LYS A 48 -7.67 -10.22 -4.08
C LYS A 48 -7.12 -8.99 -4.79
N ILE A 49 -7.17 -9.05 -6.12
CA ILE A 49 -6.60 -8.03 -7.01
C ILE A 49 -7.73 -7.30 -7.71
N VAL A 50 -7.69 -5.97 -7.67
CA VAL A 50 -8.53 -5.11 -8.51
C VAL A 50 -7.76 -4.79 -9.79
N ASN A 51 -8.23 -5.35 -10.91
CA ASN A 51 -7.64 -5.08 -12.21
C ASN A 51 -8.23 -3.80 -12.82
N HIS A 52 -7.54 -2.67 -12.67
CA HIS A 52 -7.98 -1.38 -13.20
C HIS A 52 -8.04 -1.28 -14.72
N SER A 53 -7.49 -2.26 -15.46
CA SER A 53 -7.73 -2.36 -16.91
C SER A 53 -9.13 -2.87 -17.24
N LEU A 54 -9.82 -3.51 -16.28
CA LEU A 54 -11.18 -4.04 -16.43
C LEU A 54 -12.22 -3.15 -15.73
N GLY A 55 -11.85 -2.50 -14.62
CA GLY A 55 -12.73 -1.60 -13.90
C GLY A 55 -12.20 -1.23 -12.51
N PHE A 56 -12.95 -0.40 -11.79
CA PHE A 56 -12.60 0.06 -10.43
C PHE A 56 -13.11 -0.87 -9.32
N VAL A 57 -13.95 -1.85 -9.67
CA VAL A 57 -14.52 -2.85 -8.77
C VAL A 57 -14.35 -4.22 -9.45
N SER A 58 -13.87 -5.22 -8.71
CA SER A 58 -13.77 -6.60 -9.21
C SER A 58 -15.15 -7.23 -9.38
N SER A 59 -15.22 -8.36 -10.08
CA SER A 59 -16.46 -9.17 -10.19
C SER A 59 -17.00 -9.66 -8.85
N GLU A 60 -16.14 -9.74 -7.82
CA GLU A 60 -16.49 -10.11 -6.45
C GLU A 60 -16.88 -8.88 -5.58
N GLY A 61 -16.97 -7.69 -6.16
CA GLY A 61 -17.29 -6.45 -5.43
C GLY A 61 -16.10 -5.84 -4.66
N ILE A 62 -14.88 -6.33 -4.88
CA ILE A 62 -13.67 -5.82 -4.20
C ILE A 62 -13.21 -4.53 -4.88
N ASN A 63 -12.84 -3.53 -4.08
CA ASN A 63 -12.31 -2.26 -4.57
C ASN A 63 -11.18 -1.74 -3.66
N THR A 64 -10.44 -0.75 -4.16
CA THR A 64 -9.31 -0.07 -3.49
C THR A 64 -9.62 1.40 -3.18
N ASN A 65 -10.88 1.84 -3.34
CA ASN A 65 -11.29 3.25 -3.27
C ASN A 65 -10.85 3.94 -1.98
N LEU A 66 -10.98 3.27 -0.83
CA LEU A 66 -10.61 3.85 0.46
C LEU A 66 -9.12 4.24 0.51
N ILE A 67 -8.22 3.32 0.14
CA ILE A 67 -6.78 3.59 0.20
C ILE A 67 -6.33 4.57 -0.89
N GLU A 68 -7.02 4.59 -2.03
CA GLU A 68 -6.80 5.57 -3.10
C GLU A 68 -7.19 6.98 -2.66
N CYS A 69 -8.36 7.16 -2.02
CA CYS A 69 -8.79 8.44 -1.46
C CYS A 69 -7.79 8.95 -0.41
N VAL A 70 -7.37 8.07 0.51
CA VAL A 70 -6.36 8.39 1.53
C VAL A 70 -5.04 8.81 0.88
N SER A 71 -4.57 8.05 -0.11
CA SER A 71 -3.37 8.38 -0.87
C SER A 71 -3.49 9.71 -1.62
N GLY A 72 -4.67 10.03 -2.13
CA GLY A 72 -4.98 11.32 -2.76
C GLY A 72 -4.81 12.49 -1.78
N HIS A 73 -5.41 12.39 -0.59
CA HIS A 73 -5.27 13.40 0.46
C HIS A 73 -3.82 13.56 0.90
N PHE A 74 -3.12 12.44 1.12
CA PHE A 74 -1.71 12.44 1.49
C PHE A 74 -0.83 13.13 0.44
N LYS A 75 -1.04 12.85 -0.86
CA LYS A 75 -0.31 13.52 -1.96
C LYS A 75 -0.60 15.01 -2.01
N THR A 76 -1.82 15.44 -1.73
CA THR A 76 -2.17 16.88 -1.67
C THR A 76 -1.41 17.58 -0.55
N LEU A 77 -1.41 17.00 0.66
CA LEU A 77 -0.66 17.54 1.81
C LEU A 77 0.84 17.54 1.58
N TYR A 78 1.37 16.49 0.95
CA TYR A 78 2.78 16.42 0.59
C TYR A 78 3.15 17.54 -0.40
N ARG A 79 2.33 17.78 -1.43
CA ARG A 79 2.57 18.83 -2.44
C ARG A 79 2.43 20.24 -1.86
N SER A 80 1.56 20.45 -0.88
CA SER A 80 1.40 21.76 -0.22
C SER A 80 2.63 22.18 0.59
N LYS A 81 3.61 21.29 0.80
CA LYS A 81 4.90 21.64 1.42
C LYS A 81 5.89 22.28 0.45
N HIS A 82 5.55 22.42 -0.84
CA HIS A 82 6.40 23.07 -1.87
C HIS A 82 7.81 22.48 -2.01
N GLY A 83 7.96 21.18 -1.73
CA GLY A 83 9.25 20.49 -1.73
C GLY A 83 9.66 20.10 -0.31
N LEU A 84 9.68 18.79 -0.05
CA LEU A 84 10.13 18.23 1.21
C LEU A 84 11.51 17.59 1.00
N ASP A 85 12.49 17.98 1.81
CA ASP A 85 13.78 17.28 1.85
C ASP A 85 13.53 15.80 2.20
N LYS A 86 14.17 14.88 1.47
CA LYS A 86 14.10 13.44 1.73
C LYS A 86 14.41 13.10 3.19
N LYS A 87 15.32 13.84 3.84
CA LYS A 87 15.64 13.67 5.27
C LYS A 87 14.42 13.91 6.18
N ASN A 88 13.53 14.80 5.77
CA ASN A 88 12.32 15.16 6.50
C ASN A 88 11.10 14.31 6.10
N LEU A 89 11.20 13.49 5.05
CA LEU A 89 10.11 12.61 4.62
C LEU A 89 9.66 11.65 5.72
N ILE A 90 10.60 11.11 6.48
CA ILE A 90 10.31 10.18 7.58
C ILE A 90 9.49 10.90 8.67
N ASN A 91 9.90 12.10 9.06
CA ASN A 91 9.19 12.90 10.07
C ASN A 91 7.79 13.28 9.58
N PHE A 92 7.69 13.72 8.33
CA PHE A 92 6.40 14.05 7.71
C PHE A 92 5.45 12.85 7.69
N ILE A 93 5.92 11.66 7.29
CA ILE A 93 5.10 10.44 7.29
C ILE A 93 4.69 10.05 8.72
N ALA A 94 5.58 10.24 9.69
CA ALA A 94 5.31 9.90 11.09
C ALA A 94 4.14 10.69 11.69
N GLU A 95 3.87 11.92 11.23
CA GLU A 95 2.70 12.72 11.64
C GLU A 95 1.37 12.02 11.32
N PHE A 96 1.34 11.15 10.31
CA PHE A 96 0.13 10.46 9.85
C PHE A 96 0.03 9.00 10.35
N ASN A 97 1.11 8.50 10.96
CA ASN A 97 1.10 7.19 11.61
C ASN A 97 0.47 7.33 12.99
N TRP A 98 -0.71 6.73 13.14
CA TRP A 98 -1.43 6.72 14.42
C TRP A 98 -0.90 5.58 15.31
N LYS A 99 -0.76 5.84 16.61
CA LYS A 99 -0.31 4.87 17.62
C LYS A 99 -1.48 4.16 18.31
#